data_AF-A0A437H270-F1
#
_entry.id   AF-A0A437H270-F1
#
_cell.length_a   1.000
_cell.length_b   1.000
_cell.length_c   1.000
_cell.angle_alpha   90.00
_cell.angle_beta   90.00
_cell.angle_gamma   90.00
#
_symmetry.space_group_name_H-M   'P 1'
#
loop_
_entity.id
_entity.type
_entity.pdbx_description
1 polymer ?
#
loop_
_entity_poly.entity_id
_entity_poly.type
_entity_poly.pdbx_seq_one_letter_code
_entity_poly.pdbx_strand_id
1 'polypeptide(L)'
;MSVEEHLADADKLEGLEAEHQGEHVEPVAFGFVGPGAWVSLAMLVFIGVLIWKGVPKVITGGLDRKIAEIKSQLDEAKKLRAEAEALRKEYADKIANAEKDAAAMLDHARTEADIIVAKAQVDSVTMVERRTKMAEDKIAAAERAAIDELRNNAARASTAAAASIIAQKHNADADRSLVDQTISAL
;
A
#
# COMPACT_ATOMS: atom_id res chain seq x y z
N MET A 1 28.12 -115.91 -6.67
CA MET A 1 28.84 -115.57 -5.43
C MET A 1 29.49 -114.21 -5.64
N SER A 2 28.98 -113.09 -5.19
CA SER A 2 27.80 -112.83 -4.37
C SER A 2 27.32 -111.41 -4.74
N VAL A 3 26.27 -111.31 -5.55
CA VAL A 3 25.54 -110.04 -5.77
C VAL A 3 24.54 -109.81 -4.62
N GLU A 4 24.34 -110.81 -3.76
CA GLU A 4 23.58 -110.72 -2.51
C GLU A 4 24.38 -110.09 -1.35
N GLU A 5 25.72 -110.02 -1.43
CA GLU A 5 26.55 -109.44 -0.36
C GLU A 5 26.60 -107.91 -0.43
N HIS A 6 26.56 -107.33 -1.64
CA HIS A 6 26.54 -105.87 -1.83
C HIS A 6 25.17 -105.21 -1.57
N LEU A 7 24.10 -105.99 -1.44
CA LEU A 7 22.79 -105.48 -1.02
C LEU A 7 22.64 -105.46 0.52
N ALA A 8 23.46 -106.21 1.26
CA ALA A 8 23.49 -106.19 2.72
C ALA A 8 24.28 -104.99 3.30
N ASP A 9 25.17 -104.37 2.51
CA ASP A 9 25.91 -103.16 2.91
C ASP A 9 25.16 -101.85 2.59
N ALA A 10 24.12 -101.89 1.74
CA ALA A 10 23.26 -100.72 1.48
C ALA A 10 22.31 -100.44 2.65
N ASP A 11 21.85 -101.48 3.36
CA ASP A 11 20.96 -101.38 4.54
C ASP A 11 21.71 -100.88 5.80
N LYS A 12 23.05 -100.89 5.77
CA LYS A 12 23.93 -100.34 6.83
C LYS A 12 24.25 -98.86 6.67
N LEU A 13 23.84 -98.23 5.56
CA LEU A 13 24.09 -96.81 5.28
C LEU A 13 22.88 -95.90 5.56
N GLU A 14 21.69 -96.46 5.83
CA GLU A 14 20.54 -95.72 6.35
C GLU A 14 20.57 -95.56 7.89
N GLY A 15 21.54 -96.17 8.58
CA GLY A 15 21.74 -96.07 10.04
C GLY A 15 22.72 -94.99 10.52
N LEU A 16 23.16 -94.09 9.63
CA LEU A 16 24.11 -93.01 9.94
C LEU A 16 23.46 -91.62 9.85
N GLU A 17 22.20 -91.50 10.27
CA GLU A 17 21.73 -90.28 10.91
C GLU A 17 22.40 -90.18 12.28
N ALA A 18 23.68 -89.79 12.28
CA ALA A 18 24.34 -89.28 13.46
C ALA A 18 23.68 -87.93 13.77
N GLU A 19 22.63 -87.99 14.59
CA GLU A 19 22.34 -86.94 15.54
C GLU A 19 23.67 -86.46 16.12
N HIS A 20 24.08 -85.24 15.74
CA HIS A 20 25.05 -84.49 16.53
C HIS A 20 24.36 -84.05 17.84
N GLN A 21 23.99 -85.03 18.67
CA GLN A 21 23.93 -84.87 20.10
C GLN A 21 25.38 -84.91 20.59
N GLY A 22 26.10 -83.81 20.33
CA GLY A 22 27.29 -83.51 21.09
C GLY A 22 26.86 -83.27 22.53
N GLU A 23 27.12 -84.25 23.40
CA GLU A 23 27.16 -84.02 24.84
C GLU A 23 28.20 -82.91 25.09
N HIS A 24 27.72 -81.67 25.11
CA HIS A 24 28.46 -80.55 25.65
C HIS A 24 28.52 -80.78 27.16
N VAL A 25 29.59 -81.45 27.60
CA VAL A 25 29.93 -81.56 29.02
C VAL A 25 30.12 -80.14 29.52
N GLU A 26 29.10 -79.64 30.20
CA GLU A 26 29.07 -78.31 30.75
C GLU A 26 30.09 -78.21 31.89
N PRO A 27 31.17 -77.41 31.78
CA PRO A 27 32.12 -77.25 32.89
C PRO A 27 31.45 -76.55 34.07
N VAL A 28 31.02 -77.32 35.06
CA VAL A 28 30.43 -76.82 36.30
C VAL A 28 31.54 -76.23 37.18
N ALA A 29 31.64 -74.91 37.24
CA ALA A 29 32.52 -74.23 38.18
C ALA A 29 31.88 -74.27 39.58
N PHE A 30 32.65 -74.71 40.58
CA PHE A 30 32.22 -74.79 41.98
C PHE A 30 31.05 -75.78 42.25
N GLY A 31 30.99 -76.92 41.57
CA GLY A 31 30.21 -78.10 41.98
C GLY A 31 28.67 -78.01 41.97
N PHE A 32 28.08 -76.84 41.73
CA PHE A 32 26.61 -76.66 41.70
C PHE A 32 26.10 -75.58 40.72
N VAL A 33 27.00 -74.96 39.93
CA VAL A 33 26.63 -73.90 38.98
C VAL A 33 27.04 -74.31 37.57
N GLY A 34 26.06 -74.64 36.73
CA GLY A 34 26.31 -74.91 35.31
C GLY A 34 26.82 -73.66 34.57
N PRO A 35 27.60 -73.80 33.49
CA PRO A 35 27.98 -72.74 32.55
C PRO A 35 26.84 -71.78 32.21
N GLY A 36 25.63 -72.30 31.95
CA GLY A 36 24.45 -71.46 31.69
C GLY A 36 24.07 -70.54 32.86
N ALA A 37 24.24 -71.00 34.10
CA ALA A 37 23.99 -70.19 35.30
C ALA A 37 25.09 -69.15 35.56
N TRP A 38 26.34 -69.44 35.20
CA TRP A 38 27.42 -68.44 35.25
C TRP A 38 27.26 -67.38 34.15
N VAL A 39 26.83 -67.78 32.95
CA VAL A 39 26.51 -66.87 31.84
C VAL A 39 25.30 -65.99 32.16
N SER A 40 24.24 -66.56 32.75
CA SER A 40 23.07 -65.78 33.16
C SER A 40 23.39 -64.81 34.30
N LEU A 41 24.24 -65.20 35.26
CA LEU A 41 24.76 -64.32 36.30
C LEU A 41 25.62 -63.19 35.72
N ALA A 42 26.52 -63.50 34.79
CA ALA A 42 27.34 -62.51 34.10
C ALA A 42 26.48 -61.53 33.27
N MET A 43 25.43 -62.01 32.61
CA MET A 43 24.47 -61.18 31.87
C MET A 43 23.65 -60.28 32.82
N LEU A 44 23.23 -60.80 33.97
CA LEU A 44 22.54 -60.02 35.01
C LEU A 44 23.43 -58.91 35.58
N VAL A 45 24.70 -59.23 35.89
CA VAL A 45 25.68 -58.23 36.34
C VAL A 45 25.94 -57.20 35.25
N PHE A 46 26.07 -57.61 33.99
CA PHE A 46 26.25 -56.69 32.85
C PHE A 46 25.06 -55.75 32.68
N ILE A 47 23.83 -56.27 32.68
CA ILE A 47 22.60 -55.46 32.63
C ILE A 47 22.52 -54.52 33.84
N GLY A 48 22.85 -55.02 35.03
CA GLY A 48 22.90 -54.21 36.26
C GLY A 48 23.89 -53.05 36.15
N VAL A 49 25.08 -53.29 35.59
CA VAL A 49 26.09 -52.24 35.32
C VAL A 49 25.61 -51.26 34.25
N LEU A 50 24.93 -51.71 33.20
CA LEU A 50 24.36 -50.81 32.17
C LEU A 50 23.24 -49.92 32.73
N ILE A 51 22.40 -50.45 33.61
CA ILE A 51 21.37 -49.69 34.31
C ILE A 51 22.02 -48.69 35.28
N TRP A 52 23.01 -49.12 36.06
CA TRP A 52 23.73 -48.25 37.00
C TRP A 52 24.49 -47.11 36.29
N LYS A 53 25.09 -47.40 35.13
CA LYS A 53 25.76 -46.41 34.27
C LYS A 53 24.76 -45.56 33.46
N GLY A 54 23.46 -45.81 33.58
CA GLY A 54 22.40 -44.95 33.06
C GLY A 54 22.18 -45.04 31.54
N VAL A 55 22.61 -46.12 30.89
CA VAL A 55 22.40 -46.35 29.44
C VAL A 55 20.93 -46.21 29.01
N PRO A 56 19.93 -46.78 29.71
CA PRO A 56 18.53 -46.58 29.32
C PRO A 56 18.10 -45.11 29.37
N LYS A 57 18.60 -44.33 30.33
CA LYS A 57 18.30 -42.90 30.48
C LYS A 57 18.87 -42.06 29.33
N VAL A 58 20.04 -42.43 28.80
CA VAL A 58 20.64 -41.75 27.64
C VAL A 58 19.81 -41.99 26.37
N ILE A 59 19.33 -43.22 26.18
CA ILE A 59 18.49 -43.58 25.03
C ILE A 59 17.14 -42.86 25.09
N THR A 60 16.45 -42.89 26.24
CA THR A 60 15.17 -42.19 26.40
C THR A 60 15.35 -40.67 26.28
N GLY A 61 16.40 -40.10 26.89
CA GLY A 61 16.70 -38.68 26.78
C GLY A 61 17.00 -38.21 25.35
N GLY A 62 17.64 -39.05 24.54
CA GLY A 62 17.87 -38.76 23.12
C GLY A 62 16.58 -38.73 22.29
N LEU A 63 15.66 -39.65 22.58
CA LEU A 63 14.33 -39.68 21.96
C LEU A 63 13.47 -38.48 22.38
N ASP A 64 13.44 -38.18 23.67
CA ASP A 64 12.72 -37.02 24.22
C ASP A 64 13.24 -35.71 23.62
N ARG A 65 14.57 -35.59 23.44
CA ARG A 65 15.17 -34.41 22.79
C ARG A 65 14.73 -34.27 21.34
N LYS A 66 14.67 -35.36 20.57
CA LYS A 66 14.15 -35.34 19.19
C LYS A 66 12.68 -34.98 19.14
N ILE A 67 11.87 -35.52 20.05
CA ILE A 67 10.43 -35.18 20.14
C ILE A 67 10.25 -33.70 20.47
N ALA A 68 11.02 -33.17 21.43
CA ALA A 68 10.98 -31.75 21.79
C ALA A 68 11.39 -30.85 20.62
N GLU A 69 12.44 -31.22 19.88
CA GLU A 69 12.90 -30.49 18.71
C GLU A 69 11.85 -30.49 17.58
N ILE A 70 11.28 -31.66 17.25
CA ILE A 70 10.21 -31.77 16.24
C ILE A 70 8.98 -30.96 16.65
N LYS A 71 8.62 -30.99 17.94
CA LYS A 71 7.51 -30.20 18.47
C LYS A 71 7.78 -28.70 18.32
N SER A 72 8.98 -28.24 18.66
CA SER A 72 9.39 -26.84 18.48
C SER A 72 9.30 -26.42 17.01
N GLN A 73 9.85 -27.23 16.10
CA GLN A 73 9.79 -26.96 14.66
C GLN A 73 8.36 -26.93 14.13
N LEU A 74 7.49 -27.83 14.60
CA LEU A 74 6.09 -27.85 14.21
C LEU A 74 5.30 -26.64 14.75
N ASP A 75 5.58 -26.23 15.99
CA ASP A 75 4.96 -25.05 16.60
C ASP A 75 5.43 -23.76 15.92
N GLU A 76 6.72 -23.66 15.56
CA GLU A 76 7.26 -22.57 14.75
C GLU A 76 6.65 -22.54 13.34
N ALA A 77 6.52 -23.69 12.68
CA ALA A 77 5.88 -23.77 11.37
C ALA A 77 4.40 -23.37 11.41
N LYS A 78 3.67 -23.78 12.46
CA LYS A 78 2.28 -23.33 12.69
C LYS A 78 2.20 -21.84 12.93
N LYS A 79 3.10 -21.28 13.74
CA LYS A 79 3.16 -19.84 14.00
C LYS A 79 3.46 -19.07 12.72
N LEU A 80 4.46 -19.50 11.94
CA LEU A 80 4.81 -18.88 10.67
C LEU A 80 3.65 -18.94 9.66
N ARG A 81 2.93 -20.06 9.62
CA ARG A 81 1.73 -20.18 8.79
C ARG A 81 0.63 -19.23 9.24
N ALA A 82 0.37 -19.13 10.54
CA ALA A 82 -0.62 -18.21 11.08
C ALA A 82 -0.26 -16.74 10.79
N GLU A 83 1.03 -16.39 10.91
CA GLU A 83 1.55 -15.06 10.55
C GLU A 83 1.41 -14.78 9.05
N ALA A 84 1.69 -15.76 8.18
CA ALA A 84 1.52 -15.61 6.74
C ALA A 84 0.03 -15.46 6.35
N GLU A 85 -0.87 -16.22 6.97
CA GLU A 85 -2.32 -16.11 6.76
C GLU A 85 -2.85 -14.76 7.26
N ALA A 86 -2.39 -14.29 8.43
CA ALA A 86 -2.72 -12.97 8.97
C ALA A 86 -2.22 -11.86 8.04
N LEU A 87 -0.97 -11.93 7.59
CA LEU A 87 -0.38 -10.97 6.68
C LEU A 87 -1.12 -10.93 5.33
N ARG A 88 -1.47 -12.10 4.79
CA ARG A 88 -2.26 -12.19 3.55
C ARG A 88 -3.61 -11.49 3.71
N LYS A 89 -4.29 -11.70 4.85
CA LYS A 89 -5.57 -11.04 5.14
C LYS A 89 -5.39 -9.53 5.25
N GLU A 90 -4.37 -9.07 5.98
CA GLU A 90 -4.07 -7.65 6.11
C GLU A 90 -3.80 -6.98 4.75
N TYR A 91 -3.04 -7.62 3.86
CA TYR A 91 -2.82 -7.10 2.51
C TYR A 91 -4.09 -7.11 1.67
N ALA A 92 -4.93 -8.14 1.76
CA ALA A 92 -6.21 -8.17 1.05
C ALA A 92 -7.14 -7.03 1.52
N ASP A 93 -7.22 -6.81 2.83
CA ASP A 93 -8.00 -5.72 3.43
C ASP A 93 -7.41 -4.35 3.02
N LYS A 94 -6.08 -4.20 3.03
CA LYS A 94 -5.38 -2.99 2.55
C LYS A 94 -5.66 -2.68 1.09
N ILE A 95 -5.64 -3.69 0.21
CA ILE A 95 -5.96 -3.51 -1.22
C ILE A 95 -7.41 -3.09 -1.38
N ALA A 96 -8.35 -3.79 -0.72
CA ALA A 96 -9.77 -3.45 -0.79
C ALA A 96 -10.06 -2.03 -0.26
N ASN A 97 -9.36 -1.60 0.79
CA ASN A 97 -9.48 -0.24 1.31
C ASN A 97 -8.84 0.78 0.34
N ALA A 98 -7.66 0.49 -0.22
CA ALA A 98 -7.02 1.37 -1.19
C ALA A 98 -7.88 1.56 -2.45
N GLU A 99 -8.57 0.53 -2.93
CA GLU A 99 -9.51 0.62 -4.05
C GLU A 99 -10.71 1.49 -3.70
N LYS A 100 -11.28 1.35 -2.49
CA LYS A 100 -12.37 2.21 -2.02
C LYS A 100 -11.93 3.67 -1.86
N ASP A 101 -10.76 3.89 -1.29
CA ASP A 101 -10.20 5.23 -1.09
C ASP A 101 -9.91 5.90 -2.45
N ALA A 102 -9.38 5.15 -3.42
CA ALA A 102 -9.18 5.64 -4.78
C ALA A 102 -10.50 5.99 -5.47
N ALA A 103 -11.54 5.15 -5.32
CA ALA A 103 -12.87 5.44 -5.84
C ALA A 103 -13.49 6.68 -5.19
N ALA A 104 -13.37 6.82 -3.86
CA ALA A 104 -13.84 7.99 -3.13
C ALA A 104 -13.06 9.27 -3.53
N MET A 105 -11.75 9.16 -3.73
CA MET A 105 -10.91 10.26 -4.20
C MET A 105 -11.32 10.72 -5.61
N LEU A 106 -11.64 9.78 -6.50
CA LEU A 106 -12.11 10.10 -7.84
C LEU A 106 -13.48 10.78 -7.83
N ASP A 107 -14.41 10.31 -7.00
CA ASP A 107 -15.73 10.90 -6.85
C ASP A 107 -15.66 12.32 -6.26
N HIS A 108 -14.82 12.51 -5.25
CA HIS A 108 -14.53 13.82 -4.67
C HIS A 108 -13.91 14.77 -5.71
N ALA A 109 -12.91 14.30 -6.47
CA ALA A 109 -12.28 15.10 -7.51
C ALA A 109 -13.25 15.52 -8.61
N ARG A 110 -14.18 14.65 -9.00
CA ARG A 110 -15.26 14.98 -9.95
C ARG A 110 -16.20 16.05 -9.39
N THR A 111 -16.64 15.86 -8.16
CA THR A 111 -17.52 16.82 -7.47
C THR A 111 -16.85 18.19 -7.34
N GLU A 112 -15.58 18.23 -6.95
CA GLU A 112 -14.80 19.47 -6.88
C GLU A 112 -14.62 20.11 -8.25
N ALA A 113 -14.33 19.33 -9.29
CA ALA A 113 -14.22 19.83 -10.65
C ALA A 113 -15.54 20.49 -11.11
N ASP A 114 -16.68 19.85 -10.85
CA ASP A 114 -18.00 20.39 -11.21
C ASP A 114 -18.29 21.70 -10.44
N ILE A 115 -17.94 21.78 -9.16
CA ILE A 115 -18.05 22.99 -8.36
C ILE A 115 -17.17 24.11 -8.92
N ILE A 116 -15.92 23.81 -9.29
CA ILE A 116 -14.98 24.78 -9.87
C ILE A 116 -15.51 25.30 -11.20
N VAL A 117 -16.02 24.42 -12.07
CA VAL A 117 -16.61 24.80 -13.36
C VAL A 117 -17.84 25.68 -13.17
N ALA A 118 -18.76 25.28 -12.28
CA ALA A 118 -19.94 26.08 -11.97
C ALA A 118 -19.57 27.46 -11.43
N LYS A 119 -18.61 27.54 -10.49
CA LYS A 119 -18.10 28.80 -9.96
C LYS A 119 -17.43 29.65 -11.03
N ALA A 120 -16.59 29.05 -11.88
CA ALA A 120 -15.92 29.75 -12.96
C ALA A 120 -16.91 30.33 -13.98
N GLN A 121 -18.03 29.63 -14.23
CA GLN A 121 -19.09 30.13 -15.09
C GLN A 121 -19.78 31.36 -14.47
N VAL A 122 -20.16 31.30 -13.19
CA VAL A 122 -20.76 32.43 -12.47
C VAL A 122 -19.80 33.62 -12.44
N ASP A 123 -18.54 33.39 -12.05
CA ASP A 123 -17.52 34.44 -11.98
C ASP A 123 -17.28 35.07 -13.36
N SER A 124 -17.29 34.27 -14.44
CA SER A 124 -17.15 34.78 -15.81
C SER A 124 -18.31 35.68 -16.20
N VAL A 125 -19.55 35.30 -15.90
CA VAL A 125 -20.74 36.13 -16.15
C VAL A 125 -20.65 37.45 -15.38
N THR A 126 -20.36 37.39 -14.08
CA THR A 126 -20.19 38.60 -13.25
C THR A 126 -19.07 39.50 -13.76
N MET A 127 -17.97 38.93 -14.25
CA MET A 127 -16.85 39.69 -14.83
C MET A 127 -17.25 40.39 -16.13
N VAL A 128 -18.02 39.73 -16.99
CA VAL A 128 -18.54 40.34 -18.22
C VAL A 128 -19.52 41.46 -17.87
N GLU A 129 -20.50 41.23 -17.00
CA GLU A 129 -21.45 42.25 -16.56
C GLU A 129 -20.76 43.49 -15.98
N ARG A 130 -19.74 43.29 -15.13
CA ARG A 130 -18.95 44.39 -14.57
C ARG A 130 -18.22 45.16 -15.67
N ARG A 131 -17.61 44.47 -16.64
CA ARG A 131 -16.94 45.12 -17.78
C ARG A 131 -17.91 45.88 -18.67
N THR A 132 -19.10 45.34 -18.90
CA THR A 132 -20.16 46.00 -19.65
C THR A 132 -20.58 47.29 -18.95
N LYS A 133 -20.89 47.25 -17.65
CA LYS A 133 -21.21 48.46 -16.87
C LYS A 133 -20.10 49.50 -16.91
N MET A 134 -18.84 49.09 -16.74
CA MET A 134 -17.70 50.00 -16.84
C MET A 134 -17.56 50.63 -18.24
N ALA A 135 -17.92 49.90 -19.30
CA ALA A 135 -17.92 50.44 -20.66
C ALA A 135 -19.07 51.42 -20.87
N GLU A 136 -20.27 51.09 -20.40
CA GLU A 136 -21.45 51.96 -20.42
C GLU A 136 -21.19 53.27 -19.65
N ASP A 137 -20.60 53.19 -18.45
CA ASP A 137 -20.25 54.34 -17.64
C ASP A 137 -19.21 55.24 -18.35
N LYS A 138 -18.22 54.64 -19.01
CA LYS A 138 -17.23 55.37 -19.81
C LYS A 138 -17.86 56.04 -21.03
N ILE A 139 -18.77 55.37 -21.72
CA ILE A 139 -19.51 55.94 -22.86
C ILE A 139 -20.34 57.12 -22.38
N ALA A 140 -21.11 56.96 -21.30
CA ALA A 140 -21.92 58.03 -20.74
C ALA A 140 -21.07 59.24 -20.27
N ALA A 141 -19.90 58.99 -19.70
CA ALA A 141 -18.95 60.05 -19.35
C ALA A 141 -18.40 60.78 -20.59
N ALA A 142 -18.02 60.02 -21.63
CA ALA A 142 -17.53 60.58 -22.89
C ALA A 142 -18.62 61.38 -23.64
N GLU A 143 -19.87 60.91 -23.63
CA GLU A 143 -21.01 61.62 -24.22
C GLU A 143 -21.25 62.97 -23.53
N ARG A 144 -21.23 63.00 -22.19
CA ARG A 144 -21.34 64.27 -21.44
C ARG A 144 -20.21 65.24 -21.80
N ALA A 145 -18.97 64.74 -21.82
CA ALA A 145 -17.82 65.55 -22.20
C ALA A 145 -17.93 66.10 -23.64
N ALA A 146 -18.38 65.28 -24.59
CA ALA A 146 -18.57 65.68 -25.99
C ALA A 146 -19.67 66.73 -26.14
N ILE A 147 -20.78 66.61 -25.38
CA ILE A 147 -21.85 67.62 -25.36
C ILE A 147 -21.32 68.95 -24.83
N ASP A 148 -20.55 68.92 -23.74
CA ASP A 148 -19.98 70.13 -23.15
C ASP A 148 -18.94 70.77 -24.09
N GLU A 149 -18.12 69.96 -24.77
CA GLU A 149 -17.20 70.43 -25.80
C GLU A 149 -17.94 71.08 -26.98
N LEU A 150 -19.02 70.46 -27.47
CA LEU A 150 -19.86 71.01 -28.55
C LEU A 150 -20.47 72.36 -28.15
N ARG A 151 -20.98 72.47 -26.91
CA ARG A 151 -21.51 73.73 -26.37
C ARG A 151 -20.44 74.81 -26.29
N ASN A 152 -19.25 74.47 -25.82
CA ASN A 152 -18.13 75.40 -25.75
C ASN A 152 -17.68 75.86 -27.13
N ASN A 153 -17.63 74.96 -28.11
CA ASN A 153 -17.29 75.28 -29.50
C ASN A 153 -18.35 76.18 -30.14
N ALA A 154 -19.64 75.90 -29.91
CA ALA A 154 -20.74 76.75 -30.37
C ALA A 154 -20.66 78.16 -29.74
N ALA A 155 -20.46 78.26 -28.43
CA ALA A 155 -20.30 79.55 -27.74
C ALA A 155 -19.10 80.35 -28.29
N ARG A 156 -17.95 79.70 -28.51
CA ARG A 156 -16.78 80.34 -29.13
C ARG A 156 -17.06 80.83 -30.54
N ALA A 157 -17.71 80.01 -31.37
CA ALA A 157 -18.08 80.39 -32.73
C ALA A 157 -19.06 81.58 -32.74
N SER A 158 -20.06 81.57 -31.86
CA SER A 158 -21.00 82.69 -31.71
C SER A 158 -20.31 83.97 -31.26
N THR A 159 -19.43 83.91 -30.26
CA THR A 159 -18.67 85.09 -29.80
C THR A 159 -17.72 85.61 -30.87
N ALA A 160 -17.05 84.73 -31.63
CA ALA A 160 -16.19 85.13 -32.74
C ALA A 160 -16.99 85.79 -33.87
N ALA A 161 -18.16 85.25 -34.23
CA ALA A 161 -19.05 85.84 -35.21
C ALA A 161 -19.58 87.21 -34.75
N ALA A 162 -20.02 87.32 -33.48
CA ALA A 162 -20.46 88.58 -32.90
C ALA A 162 -19.34 89.63 -32.90
N ALA A 163 -18.12 89.26 -32.50
CA ALA A 163 -16.95 90.14 -32.55
C ALA A 163 -16.63 90.61 -33.98
N SER A 164 -16.74 89.71 -34.97
CA SER A 164 -16.55 90.07 -36.38
C SER A 164 -17.62 91.04 -36.90
N ILE A 165 -18.89 90.82 -36.57
CA ILE A 165 -20.00 91.72 -36.94
C ILE A 165 -19.83 93.08 -36.28
N ILE A 166 -19.48 93.11 -34.99
CA ILE A 166 -19.19 94.36 -34.27
C ILE A 166 -18.06 95.10 -34.98
N ALA A 167 -16.94 94.45 -35.27
CA ALA A 167 -15.80 95.07 -35.97
C ALA A 167 -16.18 95.62 -37.36
N GLN A 168 -17.09 94.97 -38.09
CA GLN A 168 -17.58 95.46 -39.39
C GLN A 168 -18.58 96.61 -39.28
N LYS A 169 -19.36 96.66 -38.19
CA LYS A 169 -20.38 97.70 -37.96
C LYS A 169 -19.86 98.89 -37.14
N HIS A 170 -18.68 98.77 -36.53
CA HIS A 170 -18.03 99.84 -35.78
C HIS A 170 -17.52 100.92 -36.73
N ASN A 171 -18.21 102.05 -36.77
CA ASN A 171 -17.84 103.24 -37.54
C ASN A 171 -17.91 104.48 -36.64
N ALA A 172 -17.38 105.61 -37.10
CA ALA A 172 -17.27 106.83 -36.31
C ALA A 172 -18.63 107.37 -35.78
N ASP A 173 -19.74 107.07 -36.48
CA ASP A 173 -21.09 107.43 -36.05
C ASP A 173 -21.58 106.56 -34.87
N ALA A 174 -21.26 105.27 -34.87
CA ALA A 174 -21.56 104.37 -33.76
C ALA A 174 -20.77 104.75 -32.48
N ASP A 175 -19.50 105.15 -32.65
CA ASP A 175 -18.65 105.65 -31.55
C ASP A 175 -19.25 106.89 -30.88
N ARG A 176 -19.72 107.85 -31.69
CA ARG A 176 -20.34 109.07 -31.18
C ARG A 176 -21.62 108.78 -30.40
N SER A 177 -22.46 107.87 -30.90
CA SER A 177 -23.68 107.45 -30.20
C SER A 177 -23.39 106.73 -28.87
N LEU A 178 -22.32 105.94 -28.76
CA LEU A 178 -21.94 105.27 -27.51
C LEU A 178 -21.43 106.28 -26.48
N VAL A 179 -20.64 107.27 -26.90
CA VAL A 179 -20.16 108.36 -26.05
C VAL A 179 -21.34 109.18 -25.51
N ASP A 180 -22.28 109.58 -26.37
CA ASP A 180 -23.47 110.35 -25.96
C ASP A 180 -24.38 109.56 -24.98
N GLN A 181 -24.49 108.23 -25.15
CA GLN A 181 -25.21 107.36 -24.21
C GLN A 181 -24.50 107.25 -22.86
N THR A 182 -23.17 107.09 -22.82
CA THR A 182 -22.42 107.06 -21.56
C THR A 182 -22.45 108.39 -20.80
N ILE A 183 -22.43 109.52 -21.53
CA ILE A 183 -22.57 110.86 -20.95
C ILE A 183 -24.00 111.06 -20.41
N SER A 184 -25.03 110.53 -21.09
CA SER A 184 -26.43 110.61 -20.62
C SER A 184 -26.76 109.66 -19.46
N ALA A 185 -26.04 108.54 -19.33
CA ALA A 185 -26.25 107.55 -18.27
C ALA A 185 -25.50 107.88 -16.96
N LEU A 186 -24.69 108.94 -16.97
CA LEU A 186 -23.93 109.45 -15.82
C LEU A 186 -24.69 110.59 -15.13
#